data_AF-A0A6L5YHX0-F1
#
_entry.id   AF-A0A6L5YHX0-F1
#
_cell.length_a   1.000
_cell.length_b   1.000
_cell.length_c   1.000
_cell.angle_alpha   90.00
_cell.angle_beta   90.00
_cell.angle_gamma   90.00
#
_symmetry.space_group_name_H-M   'P 1'
#
loop_
_entity.id
_entity.type
_entity.pdbx_description
1 polymer ?
#
loop_
_entity_poly.entity_id
_entity_poly.type
_entity_poly.pdbx_seq_one_letter_code
_entity_poly.pdbx_strand_id
1 'polypeptide(L)'
;MLKPNCEAKEFEKYGFKRCKGTAKESECYYLCVARGCKMLFVSNCCFCVNDWKDDDPRIHKNPNCKYRDHRDSLDIIYDLIKADMLVKVN
;
A
#
# COMPACT_ATOMS: atom_id res chain seq x y z
N MET A 1 13.41 -0.71 9.84
CA MET A 1 12.46 -0.38 8.74
C MET A 1 11.17 -1.18 8.94
N LEU A 2 10.02 -0.75 8.43
CA LEU A 2 8.80 -1.58 8.46
C LEU A 2 8.85 -2.64 7.35
N LYS A 3 8.37 -3.85 7.66
CA LYS A 3 8.15 -4.93 6.68
C LYS A 3 6.80 -5.61 6.90
N PRO A 4 6.22 -6.21 5.84
CA PRO A 4 5.06 -7.08 5.99
C PRO A 4 5.37 -8.25 6.92
N ASN A 5 4.39 -8.61 7.76
CA ASN A 5 4.41 -9.77 8.65
C ASN A 5 3.42 -10.87 8.21
N CYS A 6 2.72 -10.63 7.10
CA CYS A 6 1.80 -11.56 6.46
C CYS A 6 1.97 -11.51 4.94
N GLU A 7 1.28 -12.38 4.22
CA GLU A 7 1.22 -12.30 2.76
C GLU A 7 0.64 -10.96 2.30
N ALA A 8 1.22 -10.37 1.25
CA ALA A 8 0.83 -9.05 0.74
C ALA A 8 -0.62 -9.02 0.26
N LYS A 9 -1.18 -10.15 -0.16
CA LYS A 9 -2.59 -10.29 -0.53
C LYS A 9 -3.54 -9.92 0.61
N GLU A 10 -3.15 -10.15 1.85
CA GLU A 10 -3.99 -9.83 3.02
C GLU A 10 -4.27 -8.33 3.13
N PHE A 11 -3.42 -7.47 2.54
CA PHE A 11 -3.61 -6.02 2.54
C PHE A 11 -4.82 -5.57 1.70
N GLU A 12 -5.38 -6.43 0.84
CA GLU A 12 -6.65 -6.17 0.14
C GLU A 12 -7.79 -5.88 1.14
N LYS A 13 -7.76 -6.48 2.34
CA LYS A 13 -8.72 -6.22 3.44
C LYS A 13 -8.72 -4.76 3.90
N TYR A 14 -7.59 -4.07 3.72
CA TYR A 14 -7.38 -2.66 4.05
C TYR A 14 -7.57 -1.74 2.83
N GLY A 15 -8.06 -2.31 1.72
CA GLY A 15 -8.36 -1.57 0.50
C GLY A 15 -7.17 -1.44 -0.45
N PHE A 16 -6.06 -2.13 -0.21
CA PHE A 16 -4.98 -2.19 -1.21
C PHE A 16 -5.49 -2.91 -2.46
N LYS A 17 -4.93 -2.54 -3.62
CA LYS A 17 -5.23 -3.15 -4.90
C LYS A 17 -3.95 -3.69 -5.52
N ARG A 18 -4.03 -4.85 -6.18
CA ARG A 18 -2.90 -5.40 -6.92
C ARG A 18 -2.34 -4.38 -7.92
N CYS A 19 -1.01 -4.32 -8.04
CA CYS A 19 -0.32 -3.45 -8.99
C CYS A 19 -0.64 -3.83 -10.44
N LYS A 20 -0.62 -2.82 -11.32
CA LYS A 20 -0.65 -2.99 -12.77
C LYS A 20 0.74 -3.35 -13.28
N GLY A 21 0.83 -4.18 -14.32
CA GLY A 21 2.07 -4.42 -15.05
C GLY A 21 3.12 -5.25 -14.30
N THR A 22 2.80 -5.74 -13.10
CA THR A 22 3.64 -6.70 -12.36
C THR A 22 3.20 -8.13 -12.67
N ALA A 23 4.16 -9.06 -12.70
CA ALA A 23 3.86 -10.49 -12.77
C ALA A 23 2.94 -10.89 -11.60
N LYS A 24 2.00 -11.81 -11.83
CA LYS A 24 0.99 -12.16 -10.82
C LYS A 24 1.66 -12.77 -9.58
N GLU A 25 2.73 -13.51 -9.80
CA GLU A 25 3.53 -14.22 -8.80
C GLU A 25 4.30 -13.25 -7.89
N SER A 26 4.49 -12.00 -8.29
CA SER A 26 5.20 -11.00 -7.48
C SER A 26 4.38 -10.48 -6.30
N GLU A 27 3.06 -10.71 -6.27
CA GLU A 27 2.16 -10.32 -5.17
C GLU A 27 2.39 -8.87 -4.69
N CYS A 28 2.42 -7.94 -5.64
CA CYS A 28 2.60 -6.51 -5.39
C CYS A 28 1.25 -5.78 -5.32
N TYR A 29 1.06 -4.93 -4.31
CA TYR A 29 -0.16 -4.18 -4.08
C TYR A 29 0.15 -2.71 -3.76
N TYR A 30 -0.82 -1.84 -4.03
CA TYR A 30 -0.74 -0.41 -3.75
C TYR A 30 -2.05 0.15 -3.18
N LEU A 31 -1.93 1.24 -2.43
CA LEU A 31 -3.06 2.07 -1.97
C LEU A 31 -2.70 3.54 -2.18
N CYS A 32 -3.51 4.26 -2.94
CA CYS A 32 -3.36 5.70 -3.13
C CYS A 32 -4.10 6.43 -2.00
N VAL A 33 -3.41 7.37 -1.36
CA VAL A 33 -3.92 8.20 -0.26
C VAL A 33 -3.91 9.65 -0.74
N ALA A 34 -5.10 10.23 -0.92
CA ALA A 34 -5.24 11.60 -1.44
C ALA A 34 -4.61 12.64 -0.50
N ARG A 35 -4.75 12.46 0.82
CA ARG A 35 -4.16 13.36 1.81
C ARG A 35 -2.66 13.16 1.85
N GLY A 36 -1.93 14.24 1.55
CA GLY A 36 -0.47 14.21 1.41
C GLY A 36 0.03 13.58 0.11
N CYS A 37 -0.87 13.23 -0.83
CA CYS A 37 -0.56 12.65 -2.13
C CYS A 37 0.47 11.51 -2.04
N LYS A 38 0.15 10.48 -1.25
CA LYS A 38 1.02 9.33 -1.02
C LYS A 38 0.50 8.06 -1.66
N MET A 39 1.40 7.16 -2.00
CA MET A 39 1.11 5.81 -2.44
C MET A 39 1.82 4.82 -1.53
N LEU A 40 1.04 4.03 -0.80
CA LEU A 40 1.53 2.92 0.00
C LEU A 40 1.73 1.72 -0.92
N PHE A 41 2.93 1.15 -0.93
CA PHE A 41 3.29 -0.03 -1.72
C PHE A 41 3.65 -1.18 -0.79
N VAL A 42 3.20 -2.39 -1.12
CA VAL A 42 3.53 -3.60 -0.40
C VAL A 42 3.79 -4.77 -1.36
N SER A 43 4.79 -5.58 -1.03
CA SER A 43 5.01 -6.93 -1.57
C SER A 43 5.28 -7.87 -0.40
N ASN A 44 5.45 -9.17 -0.64
CA ASN A 44 5.82 -10.11 0.43
C ASN A 44 7.19 -9.78 1.09
N CYS A 45 8.01 -8.94 0.46
CA CYS A 45 9.38 -8.66 0.91
C CYS A 45 9.55 -7.27 1.54
N CYS A 46 8.68 -6.31 1.21
CA CYS A 46 8.87 -4.91 1.61
C CYS A 46 7.57 -4.11 1.65
N PHE A 47 7.61 -3.03 2.44
CA PHE A 47 6.59 -2.00 2.53
C PHE A 47 7.24 -0.63 2.33
N CYS A 48 6.66 0.21 1.47
CA CYS A 48 7.20 1.54 1.13
C CYS A 48 6.10 2.59 1.09
N VAL A 49 6.44 3.81 1.48
CA VAL A 49 5.60 5.02 1.28
C VAL A 49 6.25 5.85 0.19
N ASN A 50 5.57 6.03 -0.93
CA ASN A 50 6.04 6.82 -2.06
C ASN A 50 5.17 8.06 -2.24
N ASP A 51 5.67 9.05 -2.98
CA ASP A 51 4.79 10.07 -3.54
C ASP A 51 3.90 9.44 -4.60
N TRP A 52 2.61 9.78 -4.58
CA TRP A 52 1.69 9.38 -5.62
C TRP A 52 1.91 10.26 -6.85
N LYS A 53 2.40 9.64 -7.93
CA LYS A 53 2.60 10.25 -9.23
C LYS A 53 1.61 9.69 -10.25
N ASP A 54 1.15 10.54 -11.16
CA ASP A 54 0.15 10.19 -12.18
C ASP A 54 0.68 9.18 -13.21
N ASP A 55 2.00 9.07 -13.35
CA ASP A 55 2.70 8.22 -14.32
C ASP A 55 3.28 6.93 -13.71
N ASP A 56 2.98 6.61 -12.44
CA ASP A 56 3.51 5.40 -11.81
C ASP A 56 2.95 4.14 -12.52
N PRO A 57 3.80 3.29 -13.13
CA PRO A 57 3.36 2.16 -13.94
C PRO A 57 2.62 1.09 -13.13
N ARG A 58 2.77 1.09 -11.80
CA ARG A 58 2.10 0.16 -10.88
C ARG A 58 0.65 0.56 -10.63
N ILE A 59 0.29 1.82 -10.86
CA ILE A 59 -1.06 2.34 -10.63
C ILE A 59 -1.92 2.08 -11.86
N HIS A 60 -3.19 1.74 -11.62
CA HIS A 60 -4.15 1.54 -12.71
C HIS A 60 -4.59 2.88 -13.30
N LYS A 61 -5.13 2.89 -14.53
CA LYS A 61 -5.67 4.11 -15.17
C LYS A 61 -6.62 4.88 -14.24
N ASN A 62 -7.45 4.14 -13.51
CA ASN A 62 -8.21 4.68 -12.39
C ASN A 62 -7.48 4.31 -11.09
N PRO A 63 -6.86 5.28 -10.41
CA PRO A 63 -6.12 5.04 -9.18
C PRO A 63 -7.05 4.54 -8.09
N ASN A 64 -6.59 3.55 -7.32
CA ASN A 64 -7.34 2.99 -6.20
C ASN A 64 -7.21 3.91 -4.98
N CYS A 65 -8.04 4.96 -4.95
CA CYS A 65 -8.09 5.97 -3.91
C CYS A 65 -9.53 6.16 -3.42
N LYS A 66 -9.72 6.21 -2.11
CA LYS A 66 -10.96 6.68 -1.49
C LYS A 66 -10.83 8.17 -1.21
N TYR A 67 -11.19 9.02 -2.18
CA TYR A 67 -11.00 10.48 -2.07
C TYR A 67 -11.72 11.15 -0.88
N ARG A 68 -12.76 10.50 -0.33
CA ARG A 68 -13.48 10.97 0.87
C ARG A 68 -12.89 10.44 2.18
N ASP A 69 -11.88 9.57 2.12
CA ASP A 69 -11.20 9.08 3.31
C ASP A 69 -10.41 10.24 3.96
N HIS A 70 -10.56 10.38 5.28
CA HIS A 70 -9.93 11.44 6.05
C HIS A 70 -8.57 11.04 6.61
N ARG A 71 -8.24 9.74 6.56
CA ARG A 71 -6.95 9.22 7.03
C ARG A 71 -5.82 9.64 6.10
N ASP A 72 -4.67 9.93 6.68
CA ASP A 72 -3.42 10.07 5.94
C ASP A 72 -2.64 8.74 5.89
N SER A 73 -1.43 8.77 5.32
CA SER A 73 -0.59 7.57 5.25
C SER A 73 -0.18 7.04 6.63
N LEU A 74 0.05 7.91 7.61
CA LEU A 74 0.48 7.52 8.95
C LEU A 74 -0.65 6.85 9.73
N ASP A 75 -1.88 7.36 9.60
CA ASP A 75 -3.07 6.73 10.18
C ASP A 75 -3.22 5.28 9.68
N ILE A 76 -3.11 5.08 8.36
CA ILE A 76 -3.22 3.75 7.75
C ILE A 76 -2.07 2.85 8.19
N ILE A 77 -0.84 3.37 8.24
CA ILE A 77 0.33 2.59 8.72
C ILE A 77 0.13 2.17 10.17
N TYR A 78 -0.39 3.06 11.01
CA TYR A 78 -0.69 2.76 12.40
C TYR A 78 -1.75 1.65 12.52
N ASP A 79 -2.84 1.71 11.75
CA ASP A 79 -3.86 0.66 11.69
C ASP A 79 -3.24 -0.70 11.31
N LEU A 80 -2.36 -0.72 10.31
CA LEU A 80 -1.68 -1.93 9.83
C LEU A 80 -0.71 -2.51 10.87
N ILE A 81 -0.02 -1.67 11.64
CA ILE A 81 0.83 -2.11 12.76
C ILE A 81 -0.04 -2.69 13.89
N LYS A 82 -1.15 -2.03 14.23
CA LYS A 82 -2.10 -2.50 15.24
C LYS A 82 -2.75 -3.84 14.88
N ALA A 83 -2.86 -4.11 13.58
CA ALA A 83 -3.34 -5.37 13.04
C ALA A 83 -2.24 -6.45 12.86
N ASP A 84 -1.03 -6.20 13.34
CA ASP A 84 0.13 -7.09 13.21
C ASP A 84 0.52 -7.43 11.76
N MET A 85 0.14 -6.56 10.80
CA MET A 85 0.48 -6.74 9.38
C MET A 85 1.82 -6.12 9.00
N LEU A 86 2.25 -5.12 9.78
CA LEU A 86 3.55 -4.47 9.61
C LEU A 86 4.34 -4.56 10.91
N VAL A 87 5.57 -5.06 10.81
CA VAL A 87 6.50 -5.17 11.93
C VAL A 87 7.75 -4.35 11.68
N LYS A 88 8.33 -3.82 12.76
CA LYS A 88 9.64 -3.17 12.70
C LYS A 88 10.70 -4.25 12.68
N VAL A 89 11.53 -4.24 11.65
CA VAL A 89 12.74 -5.06 11.59
C VAL A 89 13.89 -4.25 12.18
N ASN A 90 14.61 -4.89 13.10
CA ASN A 90 15.83 -4.38 13.73
C ASN A 90 16.97 -4.29 12.71
#